data_AF-A0A4Q2DD04-F1
#
_entry.id   AF-A0A4Q2DD04-F1
#
_cell.length_a   1.000
_cell.length_b   1.000
_cell.length_c   1.000
_cell.angle_alpha   90.00
_cell.angle_beta   90.00
_cell.angle_gamma   90.00
#
_symmetry.space_group_name_H-M   'P 1'
#
loop_
_entity.id
_entity.type
_entity.pdbx_description
1 polymer ?
#
loop_
_entity_poly.entity_id
_entity_poly.type
_entity_poly.pdbx_seq_one_letter_code
_entity_poly.pdbx_strand_id
1 'polypeptide(L)'
;MAQALSGQAYLAQYCLRMLALNASLSINHHLSMHFVNMIKLFGPVYGWWLFAFERFNGMLEKVNINGHNGGELETTLLQNWVLNHLIYELLLILPPDAPQREKDLIYQIINKEARHGSMAVKIAQFRAEASIDNISLPKQISTSHLDLHRI
;
A
#
# COMPACT_ATOMS: atom_id res chain seq x y z
N MET A 1 -22.72 10.19 14.01
CA MET A 1 -22.92 11.51 13.34
C MET A 1 -22.48 12.73 14.15
N ALA A 2 -22.64 12.76 15.48
CA ALA A 2 -22.22 13.90 16.31
C ALA A 2 -20.76 14.32 16.08
N GLN A 3 -19.82 13.36 16.07
CA GLN A 3 -18.41 13.62 15.82
C GLN A 3 -18.14 14.27 14.45
N ALA A 4 -18.84 13.83 13.39
CA ALA A 4 -18.69 14.40 12.06
C ALA A 4 -19.16 15.86 12.02
N LEU A 5 -20.26 16.18 12.72
CA LEU A 5 -20.75 17.56 12.86
C LEU A 5 -19.76 18.44 13.63
N SER A 6 -19.16 17.93 14.71
CA SER A 6 -18.10 18.63 15.44
C SER A 6 -16.88 18.89 14.55
N GLY A 7 -16.43 17.89 13.79
CA GLY A 7 -15.33 18.04 12.84
C GLY A 7 -15.61 19.09 11.76
N GLN A 8 -16.84 19.11 11.23
CA GLN A 8 -17.30 20.12 10.28
C GLN A 8 -17.24 21.53 10.86
N ALA A 9 -17.65 21.70 12.12
CA ALA A 9 -17.59 22.97 12.81
C ALA A 9 -16.15 23.45 13.00
N TYR A 10 -15.22 22.55 13.36
CA TYR A 10 -13.80 22.90 13.47
C TYR A 10 -13.18 23.29 12.13
N LEU A 11 -13.49 22.57 11.05
CA LEU A 11 -13.04 22.93 9.71
C LEU A 11 -13.58 24.31 9.29
N ALA A 12 -14.84 24.62 9.60
CA ALA A 12 -15.43 25.91 9.28
C ALA A 12 -14.73 27.04 10.07
N GLN A 13 -14.48 26.82 11.36
CA GLN A 13 -13.73 27.78 12.18
C GLN A 13 -12.31 27.97 11.67
N TYR A 14 -11.62 26.90 11.27
CA TYR A 14 -10.30 26.98 10.64
C TYR A 14 -10.32 27.86 9.39
N CYS A 15 -11.26 27.64 8.46
CA CYS A 15 -11.41 28.46 7.25
C CYS A 15 -11.68 29.93 7.58
N LEU A 16 -12.54 30.22 8.57
CA LEU A 16 -12.82 31.59 9.01
C LEU A 16 -11.58 32.27 9.61
N ARG A 17 -10.76 31.53 10.37
CA ARG A 17 -9.50 32.05 10.93
C ARG A 17 -8.47 32.31 9.85
N MET A 18 -8.36 31.44 8.85
CA MET A 18 -7.50 31.66 7.69
C MET A 18 -7.87 32.95 6.95
N LEU A 19 -9.17 33.19 6.72
CA LEU A 19 -9.65 34.44 6.13
C LEU A 19 -9.34 35.66 7.00
N ALA A 20 -9.49 35.55 8.33
CA ALA A 20 -9.13 36.63 9.25
C ALA A 20 -7.64 36.98 9.24
N LEU A 21 -6.78 35.99 8.91
CA LEU A 21 -5.34 36.17 8.69
C LEU A 21 -5.01 36.63 7.26
N ASN A 22 -6.02 36.96 6.45
CA ASN A 22 -5.88 37.36 5.05
C ASN A 22 -5.20 36.29 4.18
N ALA A 23 -5.33 35.00 4.55
CA ALA A 23 -4.82 33.88 3.77
C ALA A 23 -5.83 33.48 2.69
N SER A 24 -5.33 33.10 1.51
CA SER A 24 -6.16 32.60 0.42
C SER A 24 -6.64 31.18 0.70
N LEU A 25 -7.93 30.93 0.43
CA LEU A 25 -8.51 29.60 0.53
C LEU A 25 -8.42 28.90 -0.83
N SER A 26 -8.01 27.64 -0.81
CA SER A 26 -8.06 26.75 -1.98
C SER A 26 -9.40 26.02 -2.09
N ILE A 27 -9.66 25.37 -3.23
CA ILE A 27 -10.87 24.57 -3.45
C ILE A 27 -11.07 23.47 -2.40
N ASN A 28 -9.98 22.91 -1.86
CA ASN A 28 -10.06 21.90 -0.80
C ASN A 28 -10.69 22.45 0.49
N HIS A 29 -10.53 23.74 0.78
CA HIS A 29 -11.20 24.38 1.92
C HIS A 29 -12.72 24.43 1.71
N HIS A 30 -13.16 24.75 0.49
CA HIS A 30 -14.58 24.69 0.14
C HIS A 30 -15.12 23.25 0.21
N LEU A 31 -14.42 22.29 -0.38
CA LEU A 31 -14.81 20.87 -0.33
C LEU A 31 -14.86 20.35 1.11
N SER A 32 -14.00 20.84 2.00
CA SER A 32 -14.04 20.50 3.42
C SER A 32 -15.37 20.85 4.09
N MET A 33 -16.14 21.81 3.55
CA MET A 33 -17.47 22.21 4.04
C MET A 33 -18.56 21.17 3.78
N HIS A 34 -18.27 20.14 2.99
CA HIS A 34 -19.23 19.11 2.60
C HIS A 34 -18.94 17.74 3.25
N PHE A 35 -17.94 17.61 4.14
CA PHE A 35 -17.53 16.34 4.72
C PHE A 35 -18.65 15.57 5.42
N VAL A 36 -19.51 16.24 6.19
CA VAL A 36 -20.64 15.57 6.85
C VAL A 36 -21.58 14.92 5.84
N ASN A 37 -21.86 15.60 4.72
CA ASN A 37 -22.72 15.05 3.68
C ASN A 37 -22.02 13.88 2.97
N MET A 38 -20.73 14.01 2.68
CA MET A 38 -19.93 12.93 2.09
C MET A 38 -19.91 11.69 3.00
N ILE A 39 -19.70 11.86 4.31
CA ILE A 39 -19.69 10.75 5.27
C ILE A 39 -21.07 10.07 5.35
N LYS A 40 -22.16 10.84 5.28
CA LYS A 40 -23.53 10.29 5.27
C LYS A 40 -23.82 9.47 4.01
N LEU A 41 -23.36 9.94 2.86
CA LEU A 41 -23.67 9.33 1.56
C LEU A 41 -22.75 8.16 1.23
N PHE A 42 -21.46 8.29 1.52
CA PHE A 42 -20.41 7.36 1.08
C PHE A 42 -19.78 6.57 2.23
N GLY A 43 -20.22 6.82 3.47
CA GLY A 43 -19.68 6.17 4.66
C GLY A 43 -18.36 6.79 5.14
N PRO A 44 -17.57 6.07 5.95
CA PRO A 44 -16.31 6.55 6.49
C PRO A 44 -15.36 7.05 5.40
N VAL A 45 -14.53 8.06 5.70
CA VAL A 45 -13.58 8.66 4.74
C VAL A 45 -12.71 7.60 4.05
N TYR A 46 -12.30 6.55 4.78
CA TYR A 46 -11.53 5.45 4.23
C TYR A 46 -12.23 4.66 3.12
N GLY A 47 -13.57 4.72 3.04
CA GLY A 47 -14.34 4.03 2.00
C GLY A 47 -14.31 4.71 0.63
N TRP A 48 -13.96 6.00 0.58
CA TRP A 48 -14.01 6.80 -0.66
C TRP A 48 -12.77 7.68 -0.89
N TRP A 49 -11.78 7.65 0.02
CA TRP A 49 -10.52 8.35 -0.20
C TRP A 49 -9.63 7.60 -1.21
N LEU A 50 -8.93 8.36 -2.05
CA LEU A 50 -8.08 7.87 -3.12
C LEU A 50 -6.74 7.27 -2.67
N PHE A 51 -6.35 7.40 -1.40
CA PHE A 51 -5.04 6.95 -0.91
C PHE A 51 -4.71 5.50 -1.26
N ALA A 52 -5.68 4.58 -1.10
CA ALA A 52 -5.47 3.18 -1.43
C ALA A 52 -5.16 3.00 -2.93
N PHE A 53 -5.91 3.69 -3.80
CA PHE A 53 -5.70 3.66 -5.25
C PHE A 53 -4.36 4.27 -5.65
N GLU A 54 -3.98 5.43 -5.10
CA GLU A 54 -2.68 6.04 -5.36
C GLU A 54 -1.52 5.15 -4.92
N ARG A 55 -1.66 4.50 -3.76
CA ARG A 55 -0.70 3.50 -3.28
C ARG A 55 -0.58 2.32 -4.24
N PHE A 56 -1.70 1.79 -4.74
CA PHE A 56 -1.68 0.72 -5.73
C PHE A 56 -1.06 1.18 -7.07
N ASN A 57 -1.35 2.39 -7.53
CA ASN A 57 -0.74 2.94 -8.73
C ASN A 57 0.80 3.00 -8.60
N GLY A 58 1.31 3.48 -7.46
CA GLY A 58 2.75 3.49 -7.19
C GLY A 58 3.38 2.11 -7.03
N MET A 59 2.60 1.06 -6.72
CA MET A 59 3.07 -0.32 -6.78
C MET A 59 3.14 -0.83 -8.22
N LEU A 60 2.12 -0.55 -9.03
CA LEU A 60 2.05 -0.96 -10.44
C LEU A 60 3.13 -0.27 -11.29
N GLU A 61 3.43 0.99 -11.02
CA GLU A 61 4.51 1.74 -11.70
C GLU A 61 5.89 1.09 -11.53
N LYS A 62 6.10 0.31 -10.46
CA LYS A 62 7.37 -0.38 -10.18
C LYS A 62 7.47 -1.76 -10.84
N VAL A 63 6.41 -2.22 -11.51
CA VAL A 63 6.44 -3.47 -12.27
C VAL A 63 7.26 -3.22 -13.52
N ASN A 64 8.27 -4.07 -13.76
CA ASN A 64 9.05 -3.98 -14.99
C ASN A 64 8.17 -4.39 -16.17
N ILE A 65 7.88 -3.44 -17.04
CA ILE A 65 7.07 -3.64 -18.24
C ILE A 65 7.98 -3.45 -19.46
N ASN A 66 7.79 -4.31 -20.46
CA ASN A 66 8.46 -4.25 -21.75
C ASN A 66 7.89 -3.15 -22.68
N GLY A 67 6.92 -2.36 -22.22
CA GLY A 67 6.35 -1.22 -22.95
C GLY A 67 5.53 -1.60 -24.18
N HIS A 68 5.17 -2.89 -24.31
CA HIS A 68 4.38 -3.38 -25.43
C HIS A 68 2.90 -3.06 -25.24
N ASN A 69 2.27 -2.52 -26.29
CA ASN A 69 0.85 -2.22 -26.33
C ASN A 69 0.04 -3.45 -26.78
N GLY A 70 -1.30 -3.40 -26.63
CA GLY A 70 -2.20 -4.44 -27.15
C GLY A 70 -2.60 -5.51 -26.12
N GLY A 71 -2.61 -5.19 -24.82
CA GLY A 71 -3.04 -6.11 -23.76
C GLY A 71 -1.89 -6.81 -23.03
N GLU A 72 -0.66 -6.76 -23.55
CA GLU A 72 0.52 -7.37 -22.93
C GLU A 72 0.90 -6.68 -21.61
N LEU A 73 0.72 -5.37 -21.57
CA LEU A 73 1.02 -4.52 -20.41
C LEU A 73 0.08 -4.87 -19.24
N GLU A 74 -1.24 -4.90 -19.51
CA GLU A 74 -2.27 -5.28 -18.56
C GLU A 74 -2.08 -6.73 -18.07
N THR A 75 -1.72 -7.64 -18.97
CA THR A 75 -1.44 -9.04 -18.63
C THR A 75 -0.23 -9.14 -17.69
N THR A 76 0.85 -8.41 -17.96
CA THR A 76 2.06 -8.39 -17.13
C THR A 76 1.75 -7.84 -15.73
N LEU A 77 1.01 -6.74 -15.65
CA LEU A 77 0.58 -6.15 -14.38
C LEU A 77 -0.30 -7.12 -13.58
N LEU A 78 -1.25 -7.79 -14.25
CA LEU A 78 -2.14 -8.77 -13.60
C LEU A 78 -1.35 -9.99 -13.10
N GLN A 79 -0.45 -10.54 -13.91
CA GLN A 79 0.40 -11.66 -13.51
C GLN A 79 1.27 -11.31 -12.30
N ASN A 80 1.89 -10.12 -12.29
CA ASN A 80 2.65 -9.65 -11.15
C ASN A 80 1.76 -9.50 -9.90
N TRP A 81 0.54 -8.97 -10.07
CA TRP A 81 -0.40 -8.81 -8.97
C TRP A 81 -0.86 -10.14 -8.36
N VAL A 82 -1.18 -11.13 -9.20
CA VAL A 82 -1.57 -12.49 -8.78
C VAL A 82 -0.40 -13.19 -8.08
N LEU A 83 0.79 -13.18 -8.68
CA LEU A 83 1.98 -13.79 -8.08
C LEU A 83 2.25 -13.22 -6.69
N ASN A 84 2.19 -11.90 -6.54
CA ASN A 84 2.37 -11.23 -5.26
C ASN A 84 1.30 -11.60 -4.23
N HIS A 85 0.06 -11.91 -4.64
CA HIS A 85 -0.98 -12.40 -3.73
C HIS A 85 -0.76 -13.86 -3.36
N LEU A 86 -0.36 -14.72 -4.29
CA LEU A 86 -0.07 -16.12 -4.02
C LEU A 86 1.10 -16.28 -3.05
N ILE A 87 2.18 -15.51 -3.23
CA ILE A 87 3.31 -15.53 -2.27
C ILE A 87 2.87 -14.99 -0.90
N TYR A 88 2.00 -13.99 -0.87
CA TYR A 88 1.42 -13.47 0.37
C TYR A 88 0.54 -14.50 1.09
N GLU A 89 -0.32 -15.22 0.37
CA GLU A 89 -1.15 -16.29 0.94
C GLU A 89 -0.29 -17.46 1.43
N LEU A 90 0.74 -17.83 0.66
CA LEU A 90 1.70 -18.86 1.07
C LEU A 90 2.38 -18.48 2.39
N LEU A 91 2.72 -17.22 2.58
CA LEU A 91 3.29 -16.71 3.84
C LEU A 91 2.32 -16.81 5.02
N LEU A 92 1.04 -16.49 4.80
CA LEU A 92 0.02 -16.56 5.85
C LEU A 92 -0.26 -17.99 6.30
N ILE A 93 -0.21 -18.94 5.36
CA ILE A 93 -0.57 -20.34 5.58
C ILE A 93 0.64 -21.16 6.05
N LEU A 94 1.85 -20.60 5.99
CA LEU A 94 3.07 -21.31 6.39
C LEU A 94 3.00 -21.73 7.86
N PRO A 95 3.05 -23.03 8.16
CA PRO A 95 2.92 -23.49 9.53
C PRO A 95 4.17 -23.13 10.35
N PRO A 96 4.03 -22.89 11.67
CA PRO A 96 5.14 -22.42 12.50
C PRO A 96 6.29 -23.44 12.58
N ASP A 97 5.99 -24.72 12.44
CA ASP A 97 6.93 -25.84 12.41
C ASP A 97 7.49 -26.13 11.01
N ALA A 98 7.20 -25.29 10.00
CA ALA A 98 7.73 -25.48 8.66
C ALA A 98 9.28 -25.60 8.68
N PRO A 99 9.84 -26.55 7.91
CA PRO A 99 11.28 -26.76 7.83
C PRO A 99 12.04 -25.46 7.51
N GLN A 100 13.20 -25.28 8.14
CA GLN A 100 13.99 -24.06 7.96
C GLN A 100 14.34 -23.80 6.49
N ARG A 101 14.58 -24.86 5.72
CA ARG A 101 14.83 -24.78 4.28
C ARG A 101 13.68 -24.12 3.51
N GLU A 102 12.43 -24.43 3.85
CA GLU A 102 11.26 -23.85 3.19
C GLU A 102 11.10 -22.37 3.55
N LYS A 103 11.32 -22.04 4.82
CA LYS A 103 11.37 -20.64 5.28
C LYS A 103 12.43 -19.86 4.51
N ASP A 104 13.63 -20.42 4.39
CA ASP A 104 14.76 -19.78 3.69
C ASP A 104 14.47 -19.59 2.19
N LEU A 105 13.87 -20.58 1.53
CA LEU A 105 13.44 -20.48 0.12
C LEU A 105 12.40 -19.37 -0.06
N ILE A 106 11.41 -19.29 0.81
CA ILE A 106 10.38 -18.25 0.77
C ILE A 106 11.02 -16.87 0.99
N TYR A 107 11.93 -16.72 1.95
CA TYR A 107 12.67 -15.48 2.17
C TYR A 107 13.53 -15.09 0.96
N GLN A 108 14.11 -16.05 0.25
CA GLN A 108 14.87 -15.79 -0.97
C GLN A 108 13.97 -15.32 -2.12
N ILE A 109 12.82 -15.95 -2.33
CA ILE A 109 11.82 -15.54 -3.32
C ILE A 109 11.36 -14.12 -3.01
N ILE A 110 11.02 -13.86 -1.75
CA ILE A 110 10.66 -12.53 -1.22
C ILE A 110 11.74 -11.51 -1.51
N ASN A 111 13.01 -11.79 -1.19
CA ASN A 111 14.08 -10.82 -1.39
C ASN A 111 14.34 -10.54 -2.87
N LYS A 112 14.11 -11.52 -3.75
CA LYS A 112 14.18 -11.34 -5.21
C LYS A 112 13.01 -10.50 -5.71
N GLU A 113 11.79 -10.87 -5.37
CA GLU A 113 10.58 -10.15 -5.77
C GLU A 113 10.52 -8.76 -5.15
N ALA A 114 11.06 -8.56 -3.94
CA ALA A 114 11.16 -7.26 -3.28
C ALA A 114 12.07 -6.26 -4.03
N ARG A 115 12.95 -6.74 -4.93
CA ARG A 115 13.65 -5.84 -5.87
C ARG A 115 12.70 -5.15 -6.84
N HIS A 116 11.53 -5.76 -7.10
CA HIS A 116 10.41 -5.18 -7.81
C HIS A 116 9.45 -4.60 -6.77
N GLY A 117 9.56 -3.30 -6.49
CA GLY A 117 9.09 -2.67 -5.24
C GLY A 117 7.61 -2.79 -4.85
N SER A 118 6.76 -3.51 -5.60
CA SER A 118 5.40 -3.90 -5.19
C SER A 118 5.41 -4.94 -4.07
N MET A 119 6.30 -5.93 -4.14
CA MET A 119 6.35 -7.03 -3.16
C MET A 119 6.99 -6.58 -1.84
N ALA A 120 8.03 -5.75 -1.89
CA ALA A 120 8.67 -5.18 -0.70
C ALA A 120 7.66 -4.42 0.19
N VAL A 121 6.72 -3.71 -0.43
CA VAL A 121 5.67 -2.96 0.29
C VAL A 121 4.62 -3.90 0.87
N LYS A 122 4.23 -4.98 0.16
CA LYS A 122 3.34 -6.02 0.71
C LYS A 122 3.98 -6.79 1.86
N ILE A 123 5.27 -7.12 1.77
CA ILE A 123 6.02 -7.74 2.87
C ILE A 123 6.18 -6.76 4.04
N ALA A 124 6.40 -5.46 3.78
CA ALA A 124 6.42 -4.45 4.83
C ALA A 124 5.04 -4.28 5.50
N GLN A 125 3.96 -4.41 4.72
CA GLN A 125 2.60 -4.43 5.23
C GLN A 125 2.33 -5.67 6.10
N PHE A 126 2.76 -6.86 5.67
CA PHE A 126 2.78 -8.06 6.50
C PHE A 126 3.58 -7.85 7.79
N ARG A 127 4.75 -7.19 7.74
CA ARG A 127 5.53 -6.87 8.95
C ARG A 127 4.83 -5.89 9.89
N ALA A 128 4.07 -4.93 9.36
CA ALA A 128 3.32 -3.97 10.15
C ALA A 128 2.02 -4.57 10.73
N GLU A 129 1.40 -5.51 10.00
CA GLU A 129 0.19 -6.22 10.42
C GLU A 129 0.52 -7.39 11.38
N ALA A 130 1.70 -8.02 11.24
CA ALA A 130 2.19 -9.10 12.12
C ALA A 130 2.99 -8.60 13.34
N SER A 131 3.34 -7.31 13.42
CA SER A 131 4.09 -6.76 14.56
C SER A 131 3.19 -6.53 15.77
N ILE A 132 3.06 -7.56 16.61
CA ILE A 132 3.19 -7.35 18.05
C ILE A 132 4.67 -7.31 18.46
N ASP A 133 5.62 -7.86 17.68
CA ASP A 133 7.04 -7.83 18.09
C ASP A 133 8.06 -7.56 16.97
N ASN A 134 9.10 -6.82 17.40
CA ASN A 134 10.13 -6.15 16.61
C ASN A 134 11.05 -7.10 15.84
N ILE A 135 11.02 -7.08 14.49
CA ILE A 135 12.10 -7.61 13.65
C ILE A 135 12.42 -6.62 12.52
N SER A 136 13.64 -6.09 12.52
CA SER A 136 14.13 -5.14 11.52
C SER A 136 14.70 -5.82 10.27
N LEU A 137 14.46 -5.21 9.11
CA LEU A 137 15.00 -5.59 7.80
C LEU A 137 16.55 -5.52 7.71
N PRO A 138 17.20 -6.39 6.91
CA PRO A 138 18.58 -6.17 6.48
C PRO A 138 18.66 -4.95 5.55
N LYS A 139 19.62 -4.06 5.83
CA LYS A 139 19.79 -2.76 5.13
C LYS A 139 20.22 -2.88 3.66
N GLN A 140 20.67 -4.05 3.21
CA GLN A 140 21.11 -4.28 1.84
C GLN A 140 20.59 -5.62 1.31
N ILE A 141 19.92 -5.55 0.16
CA ILE A 141 19.50 -6.72 -0.61
C ILE A 141 20.63 -6.98 -1.63
N SER A 142 21.32 -8.12 -1.53
CA SER A 142 22.36 -8.53 -2.50
C SER A 142 21.76 -8.56 -3.90
N THR A 143 22.55 -8.24 -4.94
CA THR A 143 22.16 -8.19 -6.36
C THR A 143 22.42 -9.48 -7.14
N SER A 144 23.09 -10.48 -6.56
CA SER A 144 23.44 -11.74 -7.25
C SER A 144 22.21 -12.54 -7.70
N HIS A 145 22.33 -13.27 -8.82
CA HIS A 145 21.33 -14.23 -9.29
C HIS A 145 21.30 -15.46 -8.36
N LEU A 146 20.10 -16.01 -8.16
CA LEU A 146 19.90 -17.24 -7.38
C LEU A 146 20.15 -18.44 -8.28
N ASP A 147 21.11 -19.27 -7.93
CA ASP A 147 21.42 -20.53 -8.61
C ASP A 147 20.66 -21.67 -7.91
N LEU A 148 19.63 -22.19 -8.60
CA LEU A 148 18.78 -23.27 -8.08
C LEU A 148 19.49 -24.62 -8.05
N HIS A 149 20.65 -24.76 -8.69
CA HIS A 149 21.41 -26.02 -8.80
C HIS A 149 22.51 -26.15 -7.75
N ARG A 150 22.74 -25.11 -6.93
CA ARG A 150 23.73 -25.09 -5.84
C ARG A 150 23.11 -25.20 -4.44
N ILE A 151 21.82 -25.51 -4.35
CA ILE A 151 21.05 -25.67 -3.10
C ILE A 151 20.87 -27.15 -2.77
#